data_AF-A0A800EUB3-F1
#
_entry.id   AF-A0A800EUB3-F1
#
_cell.length_a   1.000
_cell.length_b   1.000
_cell.length_c   1.000
_cell.angle_alpha   90.00
_cell.angle_beta   90.00
_cell.angle_gamma   90.00
#
_symmetry.space_group_name_H-M   'P 1'
#
loop_
_entity.id
_entity.type
_entity.pdbx_description
1 polymer ?
#
loop_
_entity_poly.entity_id
_entity_poly.type
_entity_poly.pdbx_seq_one_letter_code
_entity_poly.pdbx_strand_id
1 'polypeptide(L)'
;LINADLAAEFEALQDRLRNRIITTWQRELNARRGAGGSIRESLQRIEVAELQHRRSRALDPHIHRHLWLNVKVLGEDGKWSNVDSRVAMKLHTLINAAGDLAARTDPTWIAALARNGFTLNSDGEIAELVAAVRPLSRRSNQIEANRARLLLEWRSAHPGQEPDHDVLAMVDRLAWARNRPNKPDVIHEPEWEQLIREELYGIDPGLLHARRPVAPQVTALDRVDRELLAAKAIVDADSRSAPCGGRFSMYDLRAGATRAVAASGIVASREEIQVLIDDVVGRALVHTVDLLEQELAFPLFHVARHGIIEIVNHAGFPGDSFS
;
A
#
# COMPACT_ATOMS: atom_id res chain seq x y z
N LEU A 1 2.17 7.69 -20.35
CA LEU A 1 2.96 8.77 -20.98
C LEU A 1 4.11 8.19 -21.80
N ILE A 2 5.06 7.49 -21.19
CA ILE A 2 6.26 7.00 -21.89
C ILE A 2 6.11 5.65 -22.60
N ASN A 3 5.17 4.81 -22.15
CA ASN A 3 4.95 3.49 -22.72
C ASN A 3 3.47 3.07 -22.54
N ALA A 4 2.78 2.74 -23.63
CA ALA A 4 1.35 2.42 -23.61
C ALA A 4 1.06 1.01 -23.07
N ASP A 5 1.93 0.04 -23.37
CA ASP A 5 1.83 -1.33 -22.87
C ASP A 5 2.00 -1.36 -21.35
N LEU A 6 3.04 -0.70 -20.81
CA LEU A 6 3.21 -0.57 -19.36
C LEU A 6 2.06 0.17 -18.69
N ALA A 7 1.47 1.18 -19.34
CA ALA A 7 0.32 1.88 -18.78
C ALA A 7 -0.90 0.93 -18.66
N ALA A 8 -1.18 0.14 -19.70
CA ALA A 8 -2.26 -0.84 -19.68
C ALA A 8 -2.03 -1.93 -18.61
N GLU A 9 -0.82 -2.45 -18.51
CA GLU A 9 -0.49 -3.50 -17.54
C GLU A 9 -0.47 -3.02 -16.11
N PHE A 10 -0.04 -1.77 -15.87
CA PHE A 10 -0.08 -1.17 -14.55
C PHE A 10 -1.53 -0.98 -14.08
N GLU A 11 -2.43 -0.54 -14.96
CA GLU A 11 -3.86 -0.48 -14.64
C GLU A 11 -4.45 -1.87 -14.36
N ALA A 12 -4.08 -2.88 -15.15
CA ALA A 12 -4.50 -4.27 -14.92
C ALA A 12 -3.96 -4.83 -13.59
N LEU A 13 -2.73 -4.48 -13.20
CA LEU A 13 -2.16 -4.81 -11.91
C LEU A 13 -2.96 -4.16 -10.77
N GLN A 14 -3.32 -2.88 -10.91
CA GLN A 14 -4.15 -2.17 -9.94
C GLN A 14 -5.55 -2.79 -9.83
N ASP A 15 -6.15 -3.27 -10.91
CA ASP A 15 -7.43 -3.99 -10.88
C ASP A 15 -7.33 -5.31 -10.10
N ARG A 16 -6.27 -6.09 -10.33
CA ARG A 16 -6.01 -7.33 -9.56
C ARG A 16 -5.82 -7.03 -8.08
N LEU A 17 -5.04 -6.00 -7.76
CA LEU A 17 -4.79 -5.56 -6.38
C LEU A 17 -6.07 -5.05 -5.71
N ARG A 18 -6.86 -4.21 -6.38
CA ARG A 18 -8.17 -3.74 -5.90
C ARG A 18 -9.06 -4.90 -5.51
N ASN A 19 -9.26 -5.85 -6.43
CA ASN A 19 -10.14 -7.00 -6.19
C ASN A 19 -9.66 -7.77 -4.95
N ARG A 20 -8.34 -7.96 -4.81
CA ARG A 20 -7.75 -8.62 -3.64
C ARG A 20 -7.98 -7.85 -2.35
N ILE A 21 -7.81 -6.52 -2.35
CA ILE A 21 -8.03 -5.67 -1.18
C ILE A 21 -9.49 -5.76 -0.73
N ILE A 22 -10.43 -5.64 -1.66
CA ILE A 22 -11.87 -5.68 -1.35
C ILE A 22 -12.27 -7.06 -0.79
N THR A 23 -11.82 -8.16 -1.41
CA THR A 23 -12.07 -9.50 -0.86
C THR A 23 -11.40 -9.72 0.49
N THR A 24 -10.22 -9.12 0.71
CA THR A 24 -9.54 -9.17 2.01
C THR A 24 -10.33 -8.40 3.07
N TRP A 25 -10.88 -7.23 2.75
CA TRP A 25 -11.77 -6.51 3.66
C TRP A 25 -13.01 -7.32 4.01
N GLN A 26 -13.68 -7.91 3.01
CA GLN A 26 -14.87 -8.73 3.28
C GLN A 26 -14.56 -9.93 4.19
N ARG A 27 -13.41 -10.59 4.00
CA ARG A 27 -13.03 -11.78 4.77
C ARG A 27 -12.49 -11.46 6.18
N GLU A 28 -11.70 -10.40 6.32
CA GLU A 28 -10.89 -10.16 7.52
C GLU A 28 -11.50 -9.08 8.44
N LEU A 29 -12.38 -8.22 7.93
CA LEU A 29 -13.10 -7.27 8.76
C LEU A 29 -14.34 -7.93 9.38
N ASN A 30 -14.88 -7.28 10.41
CA ASN A 30 -16.10 -7.69 11.07
C ASN A 30 -16.97 -6.47 11.36
N ALA A 31 -18.26 -6.71 11.52
CA ALA A 31 -19.20 -5.73 12.02
C ALA A 31 -19.15 -5.74 13.55
N ARG A 32 -19.33 -4.57 14.19
CA ARG A 32 -19.31 -4.42 15.64
C ARG A 32 -20.56 -3.71 16.14
N ARG A 33 -21.24 -4.31 17.13
CA ARG A 33 -22.44 -3.75 17.77
C ARG A 33 -22.57 -4.17 19.24
N GLY A 34 -23.55 -3.59 19.94
CA GLY A 34 -23.79 -3.85 21.37
C GLY A 34 -22.92 -2.99 22.30
N ALA A 35 -23.23 -3.01 23.60
CA ALA A 35 -22.49 -2.24 24.61
C ALA A 35 -21.01 -2.65 24.62
N GLY A 36 -20.11 -1.66 24.54
CA GLY A 36 -18.67 -1.92 24.40
C GLY A 36 -18.27 -2.66 23.11
N GLY A 37 -19.20 -2.87 22.17
CA GLY A 37 -19.02 -3.70 20.99
C GLY A 37 -18.78 -5.17 21.31
N SER A 38 -19.55 -5.69 22.27
CA SER A 38 -19.56 -7.08 22.70
C SER A 38 -19.94 -8.08 21.60
N ILE A 39 -20.56 -7.61 20.52
CA ILE A 39 -20.92 -8.44 19.37
C ILE A 39 -19.99 -8.09 18.22
N ARG A 40 -19.31 -9.11 17.71
CA ARG A 40 -18.53 -9.08 16.47
C ARG A 40 -19.10 -10.12 15.52
N GLU A 41 -19.40 -9.69 14.30
CA GLU A 41 -20.09 -10.51 13.32
C GLU A 41 -19.30 -10.53 12.01
N SER A 42 -19.18 -11.71 11.39
CA SER A 42 -18.56 -11.85 10.07
C SER A 42 -19.35 -11.07 9.01
N LEU A 43 -18.68 -10.61 7.96
CA LEU A 43 -19.32 -9.80 6.94
C LEU A 43 -19.87 -10.65 5.80
N GLN A 44 -21.17 -10.50 5.55
CA GLN A 44 -21.81 -11.04 4.35
C GLN A 44 -21.59 -10.13 3.13
N ARG A 45 -21.68 -8.81 3.33
CA ARG A 45 -21.59 -7.81 2.25
C ARG A 45 -20.90 -6.54 2.72
N ILE A 46 -20.07 -6.01 1.83
CA ILE A 46 -19.45 -4.70 1.93
C ILE A 46 -19.73 -3.91 0.65
N GLU A 47 -19.68 -2.58 0.77
CA GLU A 47 -19.85 -1.66 -0.35
C GLU A 47 -18.62 -0.78 -0.45
N VAL A 48 -18.06 -0.69 -1.66
CA VAL A 48 -16.85 0.09 -1.92
C VAL A 48 -17.05 0.95 -3.16
N ALA A 49 -16.83 2.26 -3.02
CA ALA A 49 -16.73 3.16 -4.15
C ALA A 49 -15.26 3.30 -4.58
N GLU A 50 -14.99 3.24 -5.89
CA GLU A 50 -13.66 3.42 -6.46
C GLU A 50 -13.58 4.75 -7.22
N LEU A 51 -12.52 5.52 -6.95
CA LEU A 51 -12.12 6.66 -7.78
C LEU A 51 -10.69 6.50 -8.25
N GLN A 52 -10.45 6.68 -9.55
CA GLN A 52 -9.13 6.54 -10.16
C GLN A 52 -8.57 7.91 -10.50
N HIS A 53 -7.32 8.15 -10.10
CA HIS A 53 -6.60 9.39 -10.35
C HIS A 53 -5.26 9.09 -11.00
N ARG A 54 -4.77 10.03 -11.83
CA ARG A 54 -3.49 9.90 -12.55
C ARG A 54 -2.46 10.97 -12.18
N ARG A 55 -2.82 11.90 -11.30
CA ARG A 55 -2.05 13.12 -11.02
C ARG A 55 -2.00 13.46 -9.54
N SER A 56 -0.88 14.03 -9.12
CA SER A 56 -0.73 14.63 -7.80
C SER A 56 -1.39 16.01 -7.75
N ARG A 57 -1.42 16.64 -6.57
CA ARG A 57 -1.85 18.04 -6.43
C ARG A 57 -0.93 19.03 -7.14
N ALA A 58 0.35 18.67 -7.29
CA ALA A 58 1.33 19.47 -8.02
C ALA A 58 1.38 19.10 -9.52
N LEU A 59 0.38 18.36 -10.02
CA LEU A 59 0.28 17.86 -11.39
C LEU A 59 1.39 16.88 -11.81
N ASP A 60 2.14 16.34 -10.86
CA ASP A 60 3.08 15.26 -11.16
C ASP A 60 2.33 13.98 -11.60
N PRO A 61 2.90 13.15 -12.49
CA PRO A 61 2.38 11.81 -12.77
C PRO A 61 2.28 10.98 -11.49
N HIS A 62 1.06 10.63 -11.09
CA HIS A 62 0.80 9.95 -9.82
C HIS A 62 -0.48 9.14 -9.94
N ILE A 63 -0.36 7.92 -10.47
CA ILE A 63 -1.48 7.01 -10.63
C ILE A 63 -1.82 6.39 -9.27
N HIS A 64 -3.03 6.64 -8.79
CA HIS A 64 -3.52 6.11 -7.52
C HIS A 64 -5.04 5.94 -7.55
N ARG A 65 -5.53 5.07 -6.68
CA ARG A 65 -6.96 4.76 -6.56
C ARG A 65 -7.42 4.98 -5.15
N HIS A 66 -8.56 5.65 -5.00
CA HIS A 66 -9.26 5.75 -3.73
C HIS A 66 -10.30 4.64 -3.68
N LEU A 67 -10.20 3.80 -2.65
CA LEU A 67 -11.22 2.80 -2.32
C LEU A 67 -11.92 3.28 -1.05
N TRP A 68 -13.17 3.69 -1.19
CA TRP A 68 -14.00 4.16 -0.09
C TRP A 68 -14.91 3.05 0.40
N LEU A 69 -14.47 2.38 1.45
CA LEU A 69 -15.27 1.40 2.17
C LEU A 69 -16.38 2.10 2.95
N ASN A 70 -17.63 1.75 2.67
CA ASN A 70 -18.79 2.20 3.43
C ASN A 70 -18.67 1.72 4.89
N VAL A 71 -18.93 2.62 5.84
CA VAL A 71 -18.91 2.29 7.27
C VAL A 71 -20.00 1.28 7.63
N LYS A 72 -21.13 1.29 6.89
CA LYS A 72 -22.22 0.34 7.05
C LYS A 72 -21.92 -0.92 6.26
N VAL A 73 -21.96 -2.05 6.94
CA VAL A 73 -21.69 -3.39 6.41
C VAL A 73 -22.79 -4.34 6.88
N LEU A 74 -23.07 -5.37 6.08
CA LEU A 74 -24.07 -6.38 6.40
C LEU A 74 -23.37 -7.59 7.01
N GLY A 75 -23.77 -7.96 8.24
CA GLY A 75 -23.30 -9.17 8.90
C GLY A 75 -23.94 -10.44 8.33
N GLU A 76 -23.34 -11.61 8.58
CA GLU A 76 -23.95 -12.91 8.25
C GLU A 76 -25.26 -13.15 9.02
N ASP A 77 -25.46 -12.46 10.15
CA ASP A 77 -26.71 -12.40 10.89
C ASP A 77 -27.83 -11.59 10.18
N GLY A 78 -27.56 -11.08 8.98
CA GLY A 78 -28.48 -10.30 8.16
C GLY A 78 -28.70 -8.87 8.66
N LYS A 79 -27.89 -8.38 9.61
CA LYS A 79 -28.05 -7.03 10.19
C LYS A 79 -27.02 -6.07 9.64
N TRP A 80 -27.47 -4.87 9.29
CA TRP A 80 -26.59 -3.75 8.98
C TRP A 80 -26.00 -3.16 10.26
N SER A 81 -24.69 -3.01 10.31
CA SER A 81 -23.94 -2.47 11.46
C SER A 81 -22.69 -1.74 11.00
N ASN A 82 -21.99 -1.11 11.94
CA ASN A 82 -20.73 -0.44 11.62
C ASN A 82 -19.60 -1.47 11.55
N VAL A 83 -18.68 -1.30 10.60
CA VAL A 83 -17.40 -2.02 10.58
C VAL A 83 -16.59 -1.73 11.85
N ASP A 84 -15.87 -2.71 12.41
CA ASP A 84 -14.93 -2.48 13.51
C ASP A 84 -13.69 -1.73 12.99
N SER A 85 -13.72 -0.40 13.14
CA SER A 85 -12.64 0.47 12.70
C SER A 85 -11.29 0.13 13.35
N ARG A 86 -11.26 -0.46 14.56
CA ARG A 86 -10.00 -0.84 15.22
C ARG A 86 -9.32 -1.99 14.47
N VAL A 87 -10.10 -2.96 14.00
CA VAL A 87 -9.58 -4.06 13.18
C VAL A 87 -9.17 -3.53 11.81
N ALA A 88 -9.98 -2.65 11.22
CA ALA A 88 -9.64 -2.02 9.94
C ALA A 88 -8.32 -1.23 10.00
N MET A 89 -8.08 -0.46 11.07
CA MET A 89 -6.83 0.28 11.24
C MET A 89 -5.63 -0.65 11.40
N LYS A 90 -5.76 -1.77 12.12
CA LYS A 90 -4.69 -2.77 12.21
C LYS A 90 -4.44 -3.47 10.87
N LEU A 91 -5.49 -3.80 10.12
CA LEU A 91 -5.38 -4.47 8.82
C LEU A 91 -4.67 -3.60 7.77
N HIS A 92 -4.65 -2.28 7.92
CA HIS A 92 -4.04 -1.36 6.96
C HIS A 92 -2.56 -1.67 6.67
N THR A 93 -1.78 -2.12 7.66
CA THR A 93 -0.37 -2.52 7.44
C THR A 93 -0.23 -3.67 6.46
N LEU A 94 -1.19 -4.61 6.48
CA LEU A 94 -1.23 -5.75 5.57
C LEU A 94 -1.68 -5.33 4.16
N ILE A 95 -2.64 -4.40 4.06
CA ILE A 95 -3.04 -3.82 2.77
C ILE A 95 -1.85 -3.10 2.10
N ASN A 96 -1.07 -2.34 2.86
CA ASN A 96 0.13 -1.69 2.36
C ASN A 96 1.18 -2.70 1.89
N ALA A 97 1.38 -3.79 2.65
CA ALA A 97 2.27 -4.89 2.25
C ALA A 97 1.81 -5.55 0.93
N ALA A 98 0.50 -5.71 0.74
CA ALA A 98 -0.05 -6.34 -0.46
C ALA A 98 0.19 -5.52 -1.73
N GLY A 99 0.22 -4.19 -1.62
CA GLY A 99 0.59 -3.31 -2.74
C GLY A 99 2.04 -3.47 -3.17
N ASP A 100 2.95 -3.47 -2.21
CA ASP A 100 4.39 -3.69 -2.45
C ASP A 100 4.66 -5.09 -3.03
N LEU A 101 4.00 -6.12 -2.47
CA LEU A 101 4.05 -7.47 -3.01
C LEU A 101 3.61 -7.51 -4.48
N ALA A 102 2.44 -6.95 -4.81
CA ALA A 102 1.93 -6.97 -6.18
C ALA A 102 2.88 -6.28 -7.16
N ALA A 103 3.47 -5.14 -6.78
CA ALA A 103 4.40 -4.40 -7.63
C ALA A 103 5.71 -5.15 -7.91
N ARG A 104 6.14 -6.04 -7.01
CA ARG A 104 7.44 -6.74 -7.11
C ARG A 104 7.35 -8.17 -7.63
N THR A 105 6.20 -8.84 -7.49
CA THR A 105 6.12 -10.28 -7.70
C THR A 105 5.11 -10.74 -8.74
N ASP A 106 4.26 -9.84 -9.26
CA ASP A 106 3.22 -10.20 -10.24
C ASP A 106 3.85 -10.59 -11.59
N PRO A 107 3.64 -11.84 -12.08
CA PRO A 107 4.32 -12.33 -13.27
C PRO A 107 4.01 -11.54 -14.53
N THR A 108 2.77 -11.09 -14.70
CA THR A 108 2.33 -10.34 -15.88
C THR A 108 2.97 -8.96 -15.89
N TRP A 109 2.99 -8.28 -14.75
CA TRP A 109 3.63 -6.98 -14.59
C TRP A 109 5.15 -7.03 -14.79
N ILE A 110 5.83 -8.00 -14.17
CA ILE A 110 7.29 -8.14 -14.32
C ILE A 110 7.65 -8.51 -15.76
N ALA A 111 6.87 -9.38 -16.41
CA ALA A 111 7.04 -9.67 -17.83
C ALA A 111 6.82 -8.41 -18.71
N ALA A 112 5.92 -7.51 -18.31
CA ALA A 112 5.68 -6.23 -18.99
C ALA A 112 6.85 -5.28 -18.88
N LEU A 113 7.43 -5.15 -17.70
CA LEU A 113 8.66 -4.39 -17.51
C LEU A 113 9.77 -4.97 -18.40
N ALA A 114 10.01 -6.28 -18.30
CA ALA A 114 11.08 -6.96 -19.02
C ALA A 114 10.96 -6.82 -20.55
N ARG A 115 9.77 -7.06 -21.14
CA ARG A 115 9.56 -6.93 -22.59
C ARG A 115 9.68 -5.49 -23.10
N ASN A 116 9.50 -4.50 -22.22
CA ASN A 116 9.72 -3.09 -22.53
C ASN A 116 11.10 -2.58 -22.09
N GLY A 117 12.01 -3.47 -21.66
CA GLY A 117 13.38 -3.11 -21.32
C GLY A 117 13.57 -2.43 -19.97
N PHE A 118 12.66 -2.69 -19.03
CA PHE A 118 12.69 -2.16 -17.67
C PHE A 118 12.93 -3.26 -16.63
N THR A 119 13.57 -2.89 -15.54
CA THR A 119 13.87 -3.78 -14.41
C THR A 119 13.50 -3.13 -13.08
N LEU A 120 13.30 -3.94 -12.04
CA LEU A 120 13.14 -3.43 -10.67
C LEU A 120 14.48 -3.46 -9.95
N ASN A 121 14.80 -2.40 -9.21
CA ASN A 121 15.93 -2.38 -8.29
C ASN A 121 15.58 -3.03 -6.94
N SER A 122 16.53 -3.08 -6.00
CA SER A 122 16.31 -3.63 -4.65
C SER A 122 15.21 -2.90 -3.86
N ASP A 123 15.00 -1.62 -4.16
CA ASP A 123 13.99 -0.77 -3.52
C ASP A 123 12.60 -0.96 -4.16
N GLY A 124 12.48 -1.77 -5.21
CA GLY A 124 11.23 -2.04 -5.92
C GLY A 124 10.84 -0.93 -6.89
N GLU A 125 11.73 0.02 -7.14
CA GLU A 125 11.55 1.06 -8.15
C GLU A 125 11.99 0.56 -9.52
N ILE A 126 11.43 1.15 -10.57
CA ILE A 126 11.88 0.89 -11.94
C ILE A 126 13.25 1.53 -12.12
N ALA A 127 14.30 0.71 -12.24
CA ALA A 127 15.70 1.14 -12.18
C ALA A 127 16.03 2.23 -13.21
N GLU A 128 15.43 2.12 -14.40
CA GLU A 128 15.66 3.04 -15.51
C GLU A 128 14.90 4.36 -15.38
N LEU A 129 14.01 4.51 -14.39
CA LEU A 129 13.21 5.71 -14.15
C LEU A 129 13.54 6.41 -12.83
N VAL A 130 14.46 5.87 -12.01
CA VAL A 130 14.84 6.41 -10.69
C VAL A 130 15.24 7.89 -10.77
N ALA A 131 15.98 8.29 -11.83
CA ALA A 131 16.39 9.68 -12.04
C ALA A 131 15.21 10.66 -12.15
N ALA A 132 14.04 10.20 -12.61
CA ALA A 132 12.84 11.01 -12.76
C ALA A 132 11.99 11.08 -11.48
N VAL A 133 12.15 10.15 -10.54
CA VAL A 133 11.30 10.03 -9.34
C VAL A 133 11.34 11.31 -8.51
N ARG A 134 12.53 11.77 -8.12
CA ARG A 134 12.66 12.97 -7.27
C ARG A 134 12.22 14.26 -7.99
N PRO A 135 12.65 14.55 -9.24
CA PRO A 135 12.15 15.72 -9.98
C PRO A 135 10.62 15.75 -10.15
N LEU A 136 9.99 14.59 -10.40
CA LEU A 136 8.54 14.44 -10.56
C LEU A 136 7.81 14.11 -9.25
N SER A 137 8.42 14.43 -8.10
CA SER A 137 7.80 14.26 -6.78
C SER A 137 7.73 15.59 -6.03
N ARG A 138 7.31 16.67 -6.72
CA ARG A 138 7.31 18.04 -6.20
C ARG A 138 6.60 18.15 -4.85
N ARG A 139 5.45 17.49 -4.74
CA ARG A 139 4.67 17.48 -3.50
C ARG A 139 5.41 16.80 -2.35
N SER A 140 6.05 15.66 -2.60
CA SER A 140 6.82 14.93 -1.58
C SER A 140 8.04 15.75 -1.14
N ASN A 141 8.80 16.29 -2.11
CA ASN A 141 9.95 17.16 -1.85
C ASN A 141 9.56 18.37 -0.97
N GLN A 142 8.39 18.96 -1.24
CA GLN A 142 7.86 20.07 -0.43
C GLN A 142 7.56 19.64 1.01
N ILE A 143 6.94 18.47 1.22
CA ILE A 143 6.65 17.95 2.57
C ILE A 143 7.96 17.70 3.32
N GLU A 144 8.93 17.05 2.68
CA GLU A 144 10.24 16.76 3.27
C GLU A 144 10.99 18.03 3.67
N ALA A 145 11.01 19.04 2.79
CA ALA A 145 11.62 20.34 3.09
C ALA A 145 10.89 21.04 4.26
N ASN A 146 9.56 21.03 4.27
CA ASN A 146 8.78 21.58 5.37
C ASN A 146 9.08 20.87 6.70
N ARG A 147 9.16 19.53 6.67
CA ARG A 147 9.46 18.69 7.84
C ARG A 147 10.85 18.97 8.39
N ALA A 148 11.87 19.00 7.52
CA ALA A 148 13.24 19.30 7.92
C ALA A 148 13.36 20.67 8.60
N ARG A 149 12.69 21.70 8.05
CA ARG A 149 12.63 23.04 8.65
C ARG A 149 11.94 23.03 10.01
N LEU A 150 10.78 22.36 10.12
CA LEU A 150 10.03 22.28 11.39
C LEU A 150 10.81 21.55 12.49
N LEU A 151 11.52 20.47 12.14
CA LEU A 151 12.38 19.75 13.09
C LEU A 151 13.58 20.60 13.52
N LEU A 152 14.18 21.36 12.60
CA LEU A 152 15.28 22.27 12.93
C LEU A 152 14.80 23.38 13.88
N GLU A 153 13.64 23.96 13.61
CA GLU A 153 13.00 24.97 14.49
C GLU A 153 12.71 24.38 15.87
N TRP A 154 12.14 23.17 15.93
CA TRP A 154 11.83 22.50 17.20
C TRP A 154 13.11 22.23 18.01
N ARG A 155 14.14 21.65 17.39
CA ARG A 155 15.44 21.36 18.06
C ARG A 155 16.15 22.62 18.54
N SER A 156 16.05 23.71 17.79
CA SER A 156 16.63 24.99 18.20
C SER A 156 15.92 25.57 19.43
N ALA A 157 14.61 25.36 19.55
CA ALA A 157 13.82 25.75 20.71
C ALA A 157 13.95 24.80 21.92
N HIS A 158 14.42 23.56 21.70
CA HIS A 158 14.57 22.52 22.74
C HIS A 158 15.99 21.92 22.74
N PRO A 159 17.04 22.68 23.11
CA PRO A 159 18.41 22.17 23.12
C PRO A 159 18.57 20.95 24.03
N GLY A 160 19.22 19.90 23.52
CA GLY A 160 19.51 18.67 24.26
C GLY A 160 18.33 17.69 24.40
N GLN A 161 17.18 17.99 23.78
CA GLN A 161 16.04 17.08 23.72
C GLN A 161 15.92 16.45 22.34
N GLU A 162 15.49 15.20 22.28
CA GLU A 162 15.06 14.55 21.04
C GLU A 162 13.53 14.57 20.92
N PRO A 163 12.98 14.77 19.72
CA PRO A 163 11.54 14.80 19.52
C PRO A 163 10.96 13.41 19.78
N ASP A 164 9.96 13.34 20.67
CA ASP A 164 9.19 12.13 20.89
C ASP A 164 8.19 11.88 19.73
N HIS A 165 7.45 10.79 19.85
CA HIS A 165 6.47 10.38 18.83
C HIS A 165 5.39 11.45 18.57
N ASP A 166 4.90 12.14 19.61
CA ASP A 166 3.82 13.10 19.47
C ASP A 166 4.29 14.39 18.81
N VAL A 167 5.51 14.82 19.13
CA VAL A 167 6.19 15.91 18.42
C VAL A 167 6.38 15.56 16.95
N LEU A 168 6.87 14.36 16.63
CA LEU A 168 7.05 13.92 15.25
C LEU A 168 5.71 13.90 14.49
N ALA A 169 4.65 13.36 15.09
CA ALA A 169 3.31 13.32 14.49
C ALA A 169 2.73 14.72 14.26
N MET A 170 2.95 15.66 15.19
CA MET A 170 2.57 17.06 15.02
C MET A 170 3.35 17.70 13.85
N VAL A 171 4.66 17.51 13.82
CA VAL A 171 5.54 18.04 12.76
C VAL A 171 5.11 17.51 11.40
N ASP A 172 4.81 16.21 11.28
CA ASP A 172 4.36 15.60 10.02
C ASP A 172 3.03 16.20 9.55
N ARG A 173 2.07 16.40 10.45
CA ARG A 173 0.79 17.07 10.15
C ARG A 173 0.99 18.49 9.64
N LEU A 174 1.85 19.26 10.30
CA LEU A 174 2.16 20.65 9.92
C LEU A 174 2.92 20.71 8.59
N ALA A 175 3.90 19.84 8.40
CA ALA A 175 4.69 19.74 7.17
C ALA A 175 3.80 19.45 5.96
N TRP A 176 2.80 18.57 6.16
CA TRP A 176 1.81 18.26 5.17
C TRP A 176 0.86 19.42 4.87
N ALA A 177 0.34 20.12 5.89
CA ALA A 177 -0.63 21.19 5.69
C ALA A 177 -0.03 22.46 5.06
N ARG A 178 1.22 22.78 5.37
CA ARG A 178 1.87 24.03 4.99
C ARG A 178 2.13 24.12 3.48
N ASN A 179 1.76 25.26 2.89
CA ASN A 179 1.95 25.60 1.48
C ASN A 179 1.32 24.58 0.51
N ARG A 180 0.23 23.93 0.91
CA ARG A 180 -0.48 22.94 0.09
C ARG A 180 -1.08 23.64 -1.15
N PRO A 181 -0.67 23.28 -2.39
CA PRO A 181 -1.23 23.90 -3.59
C PRO A 181 -2.72 23.59 -3.76
N ASN A 182 -3.46 24.58 -4.28
CA ASN A 182 -4.81 24.38 -4.78
C ASN A 182 -4.76 23.50 -6.04
N LYS A 183 -5.80 22.69 -6.23
CA LYS A 183 -5.95 21.92 -7.46
C LYS A 183 -6.41 22.91 -8.54
N PRO A 184 -5.79 22.91 -9.74
CA PRO A 184 -6.26 23.76 -10.83
C PRO A 184 -7.67 23.33 -11.26
N ASP A 185 -8.49 24.31 -11.64
CA ASP A 185 -9.92 24.11 -11.94
C ASP A 185 -10.14 23.35 -13.26
N VAL A 186 -9.27 23.56 -14.25
CA VAL A 186 -9.33 22.90 -15.57
C VAL A 186 -7.92 22.45 -15.96
N ILE A 187 -7.80 21.20 -16.41
CA ILE A 187 -6.55 20.65 -16.96
C ILE A 187 -6.88 20.09 -18.35
N HIS A 188 -6.17 20.59 -19.37
CA HIS A 188 -6.24 20.02 -20.71
C HIS A 188 -5.24 18.85 -20.81
N GLU A 189 -5.74 17.62 -20.97
CA GLU A 189 -4.90 16.42 -20.90
C GLU A 189 -3.71 16.44 -21.88
N PRO A 190 -3.89 16.77 -23.18
CA PRO A 190 -2.76 16.80 -24.13
C PRO A 190 -1.65 17.79 -23.74
N GLU A 191 -2.01 18.95 -23.21
CA GLU A 191 -1.03 19.96 -22.77
C GLU A 191 -0.25 19.48 -21.55
N TRP A 192 -0.95 18.85 -20.60
CA TRP A 192 -0.30 18.24 -19.44
C TRP A 192 0.63 17.09 -19.85
N GLU A 193 0.20 16.20 -20.75
CA GLU A 193 1.07 15.12 -21.24
C GLU A 193 2.33 15.66 -21.92
N GLN A 194 2.18 16.71 -22.73
CA GLN A 194 3.28 17.37 -23.40
C GLN A 194 4.25 18.02 -22.41
N LEU A 195 3.73 18.76 -21.41
CA LEU A 195 4.53 19.35 -20.34
C LEU A 195 5.37 18.29 -19.62
N ILE A 196 4.76 17.17 -19.25
CA ILE A 196 5.51 16.10 -18.56
C ILE A 196 6.57 15.46 -19.48
N ARG A 197 6.29 15.31 -20.78
CA ARG A 197 7.31 14.82 -21.73
C ARG A 197 8.49 15.78 -21.85
N GLU A 198 8.24 17.08 -21.88
CA GLU A 198 9.28 18.11 -21.92
C GLU A 198 10.12 18.09 -20.64
N GLU A 199 9.47 17.95 -19.48
CA GLU A 199 10.18 17.80 -18.19
C GLU A 199 11.05 16.54 -18.16
N LEU A 200 10.51 15.39 -18.60
CA LEU A 200 11.27 14.14 -18.70
C LEU A 200 12.48 14.29 -19.63
N TYR A 201 12.30 14.94 -20.78
CA TYR A 201 13.38 15.23 -21.71
C TYR A 201 14.45 16.15 -21.07
N GLY A 202 14.02 17.14 -20.30
CA GLY A 202 14.93 18.04 -19.58
C GLY A 202 15.70 17.37 -18.44
N ILE A 203 15.14 16.32 -17.83
CA ILE A 203 15.82 15.51 -16.80
C ILE A 203 16.87 14.61 -17.46
N ASP A 204 16.44 13.80 -18.41
CA ASP A 204 17.30 12.92 -19.21
C ASP A 204 16.56 12.49 -20.48
N PRO A 205 17.02 12.90 -21.68
CA PRO A 205 16.44 12.45 -22.94
C PRO A 205 16.39 10.92 -23.07
N GLY A 206 17.32 10.21 -22.43
CA GLY A 206 17.39 8.75 -22.27
C GLY A 206 16.08 8.13 -21.78
N LEU A 207 15.31 8.84 -20.96
CA LEU A 207 14.05 8.36 -20.37
C LEU A 207 12.94 8.16 -21.41
N LEU A 208 13.00 8.88 -22.54
CA LEU A 208 12.00 8.80 -23.61
C LEU A 208 12.38 7.84 -24.73
N HIS A 209 13.58 7.27 -24.71
CA HIS A 209 14.02 6.34 -25.74
C HIS A 209 13.31 4.98 -25.60
N ALA A 210 12.98 4.39 -26.76
CA ALA A 210 12.54 3.00 -26.79
C ALA A 210 13.68 2.08 -26.32
N ARG A 211 13.36 1.15 -25.43
CA ARG A 211 14.31 0.20 -24.85
C ARG A 211 14.14 -1.17 -25.49
N ARG A 212 15.23 -1.94 -25.53
CA ARG A 212 15.19 -3.33 -25.97
C ARG A 212 14.72 -4.22 -24.82
N PRO A 213 13.99 -5.32 -25.11
CA PRO A 213 13.62 -6.29 -24.09
C PRO A 213 14.83 -6.78 -23.29
N VAL A 214 14.64 -7.03 -22.00
CA VAL A 214 15.62 -7.58 -21.07
C VAL A 214 15.11 -8.88 -20.46
N ALA A 215 16.02 -9.71 -19.94
CA ALA A 215 15.64 -10.88 -19.17
C ALA A 215 15.26 -10.46 -17.73
N PRO A 216 14.10 -10.90 -17.20
CA PRO A 216 13.73 -10.60 -15.82
C PRO A 216 14.69 -11.29 -14.85
N GLN A 217 15.10 -10.59 -13.80
CA GLN A 217 15.89 -11.16 -12.71
C GLN A 217 14.90 -11.77 -11.70
N VAL A 218 14.84 -13.11 -11.66
CA VAL A 218 13.88 -13.84 -10.82
C VAL A 218 14.61 -14.83 -9.93
N THR A 219 14.34 -14.77 -8.63
CA THR A 219 14.76 -15.78 -7.66
C THR A 219 13.82 -16.98 -7.74
N ALA A 220 14.39 -18.18 -7.89
CA ALA A 220 13.61 -19.42 -7.86
C ALA A 220 13.04 -19.67 -6.46
N LEU A 221 11.79 -20.13 -6.40
CA LEU A 221 11.04 -20.32 -5.15
C LEU A 221 11.71 -21.31 -4.16
N ASP A 222 12.41 -22.31 -4.69
CA ASP A 222 13.17 -23.30 -3.92
C ASP A 222 14.47 -22.76 -3.31
N ARG A 223 15.00 -21.65 -3.85
CA ARG A 223 16.21 -20.98 -3.37
C ARG A 223 15.96 -19.95 -2.28
N VAL A 224 14.70 -19.71 -1.94
CA VAL A 224 14.34 -18.73 -0.91
C VAL A 224 14.55 -19.31 0.48
N ASP A 225 15.36 -18.59 1.25
CA ASP A 225 15.61 -18.86 2.66
C ASP A 225 14.40 -18.42 3.51
N ARG A 226 13.53 -19.37 3.79
CA ARG A 226 12.29 -19.17 4.56
C ARG A 226 12.55 -18.75 6.01
N GLU A 227 13.65 -19.21 6.60
CA GLU A 227 14.03 -18.84 7.97
C GLU A 227 14.49 -17.38 8.02
N LEU A 228 15.29 -16.95 7.03
CA LEU A 228 15.67 -15.55 6.90
C LEU A 228 14.45 -14.65 6.69
N LEU A 229 13.49 -15.07 5.86
CA LEU A 229 12.25 -14.31 5.66
C LEU A 229 11.42 -14.23 6.95
N ALA A 230 11.34 -15.31 7.72
CA ALA A 230 10.65 -15.33 9.01
C ALA A 230 11.31 -14.39 10.02
N ALA A 231 12.65 -14.40 10.11
CA ALA A 231 13.40 -13.48 10.96
C ALA A 231 13.16 -12.01 10.55
N LYS A 232 13.17 -11.71 9.25
CA LYS A 232 12.85 -10.37 8.72
C LYS A 232 11.43 -9.94 9.06
N ALA A 233 10.46 -10.87 9.00
CA ALA A 233 9.07 -10.59 9.36
C ALA A 233 8.92 -10.16 10.82
N ILE A 234 9.61 -10.85 11.74
CA ILE A 234 9.62 -10.51 13.17
C ILE A 234 10.26 -9.14 13.38
N VAL A 235 11.41 -8.87 12.74
CA VAL A 235 12.09 -7.57 12.86
C VAL A 235 11.22 -6.41 12.34
N ASP A 236 10.54 -6.56 11.20
CA ASP A 236 9.60 -5.52 10.70
C ASP A 236 8.45 -5.31 11.70
N ALA A 237 7.84 -6.39 12.19
CA ALA A 237 6.73 -6.31 13.15
C ALA A 237 7.15 -5.63 14.46
N ASP A 238 8.31 -5.99 15.01
CA ASP A 238 8.86 -5.41 16.24
C ASP A 238 9.20 -3.92 16.06
N SER A 239 9.84 -3.55 14.95
CA SER A 239 10.18 -2.15 14.66
C SER A 239 8.96 -1.22 14.63
N ARG A 240 7.79 -1.76 14.26
CA ARG A 240 6.52 -1.04 14.18
C ARG A 240 5.73 -1.07 15.50
N SER A 241 6.19 -1.84 16.48
CA SER A 241 5.53 -2.03 17.77
C SER A 241 5.90 -0.98 18.82
N ALA A 242 6.93 -0.17 18.56
CA ALA A 242 7.43 0.84 19.51
C ALA A 242 6.33 1.81 20.01
N PRO A 243 5.41 2.33 19.16
CA PRO A 243 4.30 3.16 19.63
C PRO A 243 3.26 2.39 20.48
N CYS A 244 3.28 1.06 20.45
CA CYS A 244 2.35 0.18 21.15
C CYS A 244 2.99 -0.56 22.33
N GLY A 245 4.11 -0.04 22.85
CA GLY A 245 4.78 -0.60 24.03
C GLY A 245 5.45 -1.95 23.77
N GLY A 246 6.00 -2.14 22.57
CA GLY A 246 6.79 -3.34 22.24
C GLY A 246 5.96 -4.58 21.88
N ARG A 247 4.67 -4.40 21.58
CA ARG A 247 3.76 -5.50 21.22
C ARG A 247 3.24 -5.30 19.81
N PHE A 248 3.30 -6.34 18.99
CA PHE A 248 2.75 -6.36 17.64
C PHE A 248 1.61 -7.36 17.52
N SER A 249 0.74 -7.15 16.54
CA SER A 249 -0.39 -8.03 16.24
C SER A 249 -0.06 -9.04 15.15
N MET A 250 -0.94 -10.02 14.95
CA MET A 250 -0.82 -10.95 13.83
C MET A 250 -0.87 -10.27 12.45
N TYR A 251 -1.54 -9.11 12.35
CA TYR A 251 -1.52 -8.33 11.11
C TYR A 251 -0.14 -7.73 10.84
N ASP A 252 0.57 -7.31 11.88
CA ASP A 252 1.93 -6.78 11.75
C ASP A 252 2.90 -7.88 11.30
N LEU A 253 2.81 -9.07 11.90
CA LEU A 253 3.64 -10.21 11.51
C LEU A 253 3.36 -10.67 10.07
N ARG A 254 2.08 -10.82 9.70
CA ARG A 254 1.67 -11.16 8.32
C ARG A 254 2.14 -10.10 7.32
N ALA A 255 2.08 -8.83 7.68
CA ALA A 255 2.53 -7.74 6.83
C ALA A 255 4.06 -7.71 6.69
N GLY A 256 4.80 -7.97 7.76
CA GLY A 256 6.25 -8.14 7.75
C GLY A 256 6.68 -9.31 6.86
N ALA A 257 6.02 -10.46 7.00
CA ALA A 257 6.26 -11.63 6.13
C ALA A 257 5.96 -11.30 4.66
N THR A 258 4.85 -10.62 4.39
CA THR A 258 4.47 -10.19 3.04
C THR A 258 5.53 -9.27 2.41
N ARG A 259 6.05 -8.28 3.16
CA ARG A 259 7.14 -7.40 2.70
C ARG A 259 8.45 -8.16 2.50
N ALA A 260 8.79 -9.07 3.40
CA ALA A 260 9.98 -9.89 3.28
C ALA A 260 9.94 -10.76 2.01
N VAL A 261 8.79 -11.36 1.70
CA VAL A 261 8.56 -12.10 0.45
C VAL A 261 8.62 -11.17 -0.76
N ALA A 262 8.01 -9.98 -0.71
CA ALA A 262 8.08 -9.00 -1.79
C ALA A 262 9.53 -8.61 -2.15
N ALA A 263 10.39 -8.47 -1.13
CA ALA A 263 11.80 -8.14 -1.29
C ALA A 263 12.72 -9.32 -1.66
N SER A 264 12.18 -10.53 -1.84
CA SER A 264 12.98 -11.75 -2.12
C SER A 264 13.38 -11.92 -3.59
N GLY A 265 12.79 -11.13 -4.50
CA GLY A 265 12.99 -11.26 -5.95
C GLY A 265 12.23 -12.42 -6.59
N ILE A 266 11.32 -13.09 -5.86
CA ILE A 266 10.44 -14.10 -6.46
C ILE A 266 9.41 -13.43 -7.38
N VAL A 267 9.13 -14.09 -8.50
CA VAL A 267 8.02 -13.79 -9.38
C VAL A 267 7.25 -15.10 -9.60
N ALA A 268 6.01 -15.15 -9.12
CA ALA A 268 5.18 -16.36 -9.12
C ALA A 268 3.70 -16.00 -9.04
N SER A 269 2.81 -16.97 -9.26
CA SER A 269 1.37 -16.73 -9.11
C SER A 269 1.03 -16.28 -7.69
N ARG A 270 -0.10 -15.58 -7.53
CA ARG A 270 -0.49 -15.06 -6.21
C ARG A 270 -0.76 -16.21 -5.24
N GLU A 271 -1.24 -17.34 -5.74
CA GLU A 271 -1.54 -18.55 -4.97
C GLU A 271 -0.27 -19.17 -4.40
N GLU A 272 0.78 -19.33 -5.22
CA GLU A 272 2.09 -19.84 -4.78
C GLU A 272 2.75 -18.90 -3.76
N ILE A 273 2.66 -17.60 -3.99
CA ILE A 273 3.18 -16.58 -3.07
C ILE A 273 2.42 -16.61 -1.74
N GLN A 274 1.11 -16.84 -1.76
CA GLN A 274 0.33 -16.94 -0.52
C GLN A 274 0.78 -18.15 0.32
N VAL A 275 1.03 -19.30 -0.31
CA VAL A 275 1.58 -20.49 0.38
C VAL A 275 2.93 -20.16 1.03
N LEU A 276 3.80 -19.43 0.33
CA LEU A 276 5.09 -19.01 0.90
C LEU A 276 4.90 -18.04 2.08
N ILE A 277 4.02 -17.05 1.96
CA ILE A 277 3.74 -16.11 3.06
C ILE A 277 3.22 -16.87 4.29
N ASP A 278 2.32 -17.82 4.10
CA ASP A 278 1.74 -18.60 5.20
C ASP A 278 2.80 -19.50 5.88
N ASP A 279 3.71 -20.11 5.11
CA ASP A 279 4.87 -20.85 5.63
C ASP A 279 5.84 -19.95 6.42
N VAL A 280 6.16 -18.76 5.88
CA VAL A 280 7.00 -17.76 6.57
C VAL A 280 6.37 -17.29 7.89
N VAL A 281 5.06 -17.04 7.89
CA VAL A 281 4.31 -16.68 9.11
C VAL A 281 4.33 -17.84 10.11
N GLY A 282 4.10 -19.08 9.65
CA GLY A 282 4.15 -20.27 10.49
C GLY A 282 5.50 -20.45 11.20
N ARG A 283 6.60 -20.24 10.47
CA ARG A 283 7.96 -20.26 11.05
C ARG A 283 8.19 -19.13 12.03
N ALA A 284 7.79 -17.92 11.67
CA ALA A 284 7.95 -16.76 12.53
C ALA A 284 7.20 -16.94 13.87
N LEU A 285 6.01 -17.53 13.84
CA LEU A 285 5.19 -17.81 15.02
C LEU A 285 5.90 -18.67 16.06
N VAL A 286 6.74 -19.63 15.64
CA VAL A 286 7.54 -20.49 16.55
C VAL A 286 8.48 -19.66 17.44
N HIS A 287 8.86 -18.47 16.99
CA HIS A 287 9.75 -17.56 17.71
C HIS A 287 9.02 -16.42 18.42
N THR A 288 7.68 -16.46 18.48
CA THR A 288 6.86 -15.46 19.17
C THR A 288 6.15 -16.04 20.38
N VAL A 289 5.84 -15.19 21.35
CA VAL A 289 5.06 -15.55 22.54
C VAL A 289 3.70 -14.87 22.45
N ASP A 290 2.64 -15.67 22.56
CA ASP A 290 1.28 -15.13 22.68
C ASP A 290 1.07 -14.61 24.12
N LEU A 291 0.69 -13.34 24.23
CA LEU A 291 0.44 -12.67 25.51
C LEU A 291 -1.06 -12.65 25.86
N LEU A 292 -1.92 -13.16 24.98
CA LEU A 292 -3.34 -13.31 25.23
C LEU A 292 -3.60 -14.74 25.69
N GLU A 293 -4.00 -14.93 26.95
CA GLU A 293 -4.58 -16.20 27.39
C GLU A 293 -5.84 -16.46 26.55
N GLN A 294 -5.87 -17.60 25.84
CA GLN A 294 -6.95 -18.12 24.98
C GLN A 294 -8.34 -17.47 25.15
N GLU A 295 -8.54 -16.25 24.64
CA GLU A 295 -9.89 -15.72 24.44
C GLU A 295 -10.41 -16.27 23.11
N LEU A 296 -11.16 -17.37 23.25
CA LEU A 296 -12.20 -17.88 22.36
C LEU A 296 -11.88 -17.80 20.87
N ALA A 297 -11.52 -18.97 20.31
CA ALA A 297 -11.53 -19.32 18.90
C ALA A 297 -12.16 -18.26 17.98
N PHE A 298 -11.32 -17.36 17.47
CA PHE A 298 -11.60 -16.72 16.20
C PHE A 298 -11.85 -17.84 15.18
N PRO A 299 -12.75 -17.66 14.20
CA PRO A 299 -12.87 -18.67 13.16
C PRO A 299 -11.50 -18.83 12.53
N LEU A 300 -10.90 -19.99 12.76
CA LEU A 300 -9.74 -20.49 12.04
C LEU A 300 -10.07 -20.26 10.58
N PHE A 301 -9.28 -19.39 9.96
CA PHE A 301 -9.35 -19.10 8.55
C PHE A 301 -9.49 -20.42 7.80
N HIS A 302 -10.63 -20.61 7.13
CA HIS A 302 -10.90 -21.46 5.96
C HIS A 302 -12.39 -21.83 5.93
N VAL A 303 -13.23 -20.92 5.43
CA VAL A 303 -14.40 -21.29 4.59
C VAL A 303 -14.60 -20.16 3.58
N ALA A 304 -14.34 -20.41 2.31
CA ALA A 304 -14.83 -19.53 1.25
C ALA A 304 -16.35 -19.74 1.14
N ARG A 305 -17.14 -18.75 1.56
CA ARG A 305 -18.55 -18.64 1.18
C ARG A 305 -18.77 -17.39 0.35
N HIS A 306 -19.72 -17.50 -0.59
CA HIS A 306 -20.05 -16.48 -1.58
C HIS A 306 -20.69 -15.26 -0.90
N GLY A 307 -19.86 -14.34 -0.41
CA GLY A 307 -20.29 -13.02 0.01
C GLY A 307 -20.55 -12.11 -1.19
N ILE A 308 -21.44 -11.13 -1.05
CA ILE A 308 -21.76 -10.18 -2.13
C ILE A 308 -20.80 -9.00 -2.03
N ILE A 309 -20.03 -8.77 -3.09
CA ILE A 309 -19.19 -7.59 -3.27
C ILE A 309 -19.86 -6.70 -4.31
N GLU A 310 -20.24 -5.48 -3.92
CA GLU A 310 -20.67 -4.45 -4.87
C GLU A 310 -19.59 -3.37 -4.98
N ILE A 311 -19.07 -3.22 -6.20
CA ILE A 311 -18.13 -2.15 -6.58
C ILE A 311 -18.93 -1.15 -7.42
N VAL A 312 -19.06 0.07 -6.92
CA VAL A 312 -19.66 1.16 -7.67
C VAL A 312 -18.52 1.98 -8.28
N ASN A 313 -18.38 1.90 -9.60
CA ASN A 313 -17.41 2.69 -10.35
C ASN A 313 -17.98 4.08 -10.63
N HIS A 314 -17.38 5.11 -10.05
CA HIS A 314 -17.67 6.49 -10.43
C HIS A 314 -16.61 6.97 -11.43
N ALA A 315 -16.96 6.91 -12.72
CA ALA A 315 -16.17 7.58 -13.75
C ALA A 315 -16.39 9.10 -13.62
N GLY A 316 -15.39 9.80 -13.08
CA GLY A 316 -15.21 11.25 -13.18
C GLY A 316 -16.40 12.13 -12.76
N PHE A 317 -16.38 12.62 -11.52
CA PHE A 317 -17.07 13.86 -11.19
C PHE A 317 -16.08 15.03 -11.32
N PRO A 318 -16.43 16.13 -12.03
CA PRO A 318 -15.70 17.38 -11.89
C PRO A 318 -15.82 17.85 -10.44
N GLY A 319 -14.75 18.42 -9.92
CA GLY A 319 -14.56 18.61 -8.48
C GLY A 319 -15.74 19.28 -7.79
N ASP A 320 -16.13 18.73 -6.64
CA ASP A 320 -16.86 19.47 -5.64
C ASP A 320 -16.13 19.39 -4.30
N SER A 321 -15.79 20.59 -3.84
CA SER A 321 -15.42 20.94 -2.49
C SER A 321 -16.43 20.41 -1.48
N PHE A 322 -15.98 19.54 -0.58
CA PHE A 322 -16.61 19.42 0.73
C PHE A 322 -15.71 20.10 1.76
N SER A 323 -16.22 21.24 2.22
CA SER A 323 -15.83 22.00 3.42
C SER A 323 -15.72 21.12 4.65
#